data_AF-A0A1R4IYD7-F1
#
_entry.id   AF-A0A1R4IYD7-F1
#
_cell.length_a   1.000
_cell.length_b   1.000
_cell.length_c   1.000
_cell.angle_alpha   90.00
_cell.angle_beta   90.00
_cell.angle_gamma   90.00
#
_symmetry.space_group_name_H-M   'P 1'
#
loop_
_entity.id
_entity.type
_entity.pdbx_description
1 polymer ?
#
loop_
_entity_poly.entity_id
_entity_poly.type
_entity_poly.pdbx_seq_one_letter_code
_entity_poly.pdbx_strand_id
1 'polypeptide(L)'
;MIAAALVGITVLVLLITKFKLHPFLSLIIGSLLVGALAGLPLKGITTSFTTGVGSTVAGVGVLIALGAIIGRLLADSGGADQLVDTIVGKASPARPRSRGRWPWLVV
;
A
#
# COMPACT_ATOMS: atom_id res chain seq x y z
N MET A 1 5.43 26.53 -12.03
CA MET A 1 4.48 25.63 -11.33
C MET A 1 4.58 24.19 -11.83
N ILE A 2 4.38 23.92 -13.12
CA ILE A 2 4.46 22.54 -13.67
C ILE A 2 5.86 21.91 -13.42
N ALA A 3 6.95 22.66 -13.63
CA ALA A 3 8.31 22.16 -13.35
C ALA A 3 8.53 21.80 -11.87
N ALA A 4 8.07 22.65 -10.95
CA ALA A 4 8.16 22.38 -9.50
C ALA A 4 7.35 21.14 -9.11
N ALA A 5 6.17 20.94 -9.72
CA ALA A 5 5.36 19.74 -9.52
C ALA A 5 6.06 18.48 -10.04
N LEU A 6 6.66 18.52 -11.24
CA LEU A 6 7.42 17.39 -11.79
C LEU A 6 8.62 17.02 -10.90
N VAL A 7 9.36 18.01 -10.42
CA VAL A 7 10.47 17.79 -9.47
C VAL A 7 9.96 17.19 -8.16
N GLY A 8 8.89 17.73 -7.60
CA GLY A 8 8.27 17.23 -6.37
C GLY A 8 7.82 15.78 -6.45
N ILE A 9 7.11 15.42 -7.53
CA ILE A 9 6.66 14.04 -7.77
C ILE A 9 7.86 13.12 -7.94
N THR A 10 8.88 13.54 -8.70
CA THR A 10 10.10 12.75 -8.91
C THR A 10 10.82 12.47 -7.59
N VAL A 11 10.97 13.49 -6.73
CA VAL A 11 11.57 13.34 -5.40
C VAL A 11 10.72 12.42 -4.52
N LEU A 12 9.40 12.62 -4.48
CA LEU A 12 8.48 11.79 -3.69
C LEU A 12 8.60 10.31 -4.09
N VAL A 13 8.55 10.02 -5.39
CA VAL A 13 8.65 8.64 -5.90
C VAL A 13 10.02 8.05 -5.59
N LEU A 14 11.12 8.80 -5.75
CA LEU A 14 12.46 8.34 -5.42
C LEU A 14 12.63 8.05 -3.92
N LEU A 15 12.05 8.87 -3.04
CA LEU A 15 12.10 8.66 -1.60
C LEU A 15 11.40 7.37 -1.17
N ILE A 16 10.24 7.07 -1.76
CA ILE A 16 9.48 5.86 -1.45
C ILE A 16 10.17 4.62 -2.05
N THR A 17 10.59 4.68 -3.32
CA THR A 17 11.10 3.51 -4.04
C THR A 17 12.56 3.16 -3.73
N LYS A 18 13.46 4.16 -3.69
CA LYS A 18 14.90 3.94 -3.52
C LYS A 18 15.35 4.07 -2.07
N PHE A 19 14.84 5.06 -1.35
CA PHE A 19 15.23 5.32 0.04
C PHE A 19 14.35 4.60 1.07
N LYS A 20 13.28 3.89 0.61
CA LYS A 20 12.36 3.12 1.46
C LYS A 20 11.80 3.93 2.63
N LEU A 21 11.63 5.24 2.45
CA LEU A 21 11.02 6.08 3.47
C LEU A 21 9.51 5.83 3.53
N HIS A 22 8.94 5.93 4.73
CA HIS A 22 7.50 5.80 4.91
C HIS A 22 6.75 6.80 4.02
N PRO A 23 5.68 6.40 3.31
CA PRO A 23 4.98 7.27 2.35
C PRO A 23 4.56 8.62 2.94
N PHE A 24 4.17 8.62 4.21
CA PHE A 24 3.80 9.84 4.93
C PHE A 24 4.96 10.83 5.08
N LEU A 25 6.16 10.35 5.41
CA LEU A 25 7.35 11.19 5.56
C LEU A 25 7.78 11.75 4.19
N SER A 26 7.69 10.91 3.16
CA SER A 26 7.94 11.30 1.77
C SER A 26 6.98 12.38 1.28
N LEU A 27 5.70 12.32 1.68
CA LEU A 27 4.70 13.35 1.38
C LEU A 27 5.01 14.69 2.08
N ILE A 28 5.45 14.68 3.34
CA ILE A 28 5.83 15.90 4.05
C ILE A 28 7.02 16.56 3.35
N ILE A 29 8.08 15.80 3.09
CA ILE A 29 9.28 16.32 2.42
C ILE A 29 8.93 16.82 1.01
N GLY A 30 8.18 16.04 0.23
CA GLY A 30 7.78 16.40 -1.12
C GLY A 30 6.92 17.67 -1.17
N SER A 31 5.94 17.81 -0.27
CA SER A 31 5.10 19.02 -0.21
C SER A 31 5.88 20.25 0.24
N LEU A 32 6.85 20.09 1.14
CA LEU A 32 7.72 21.17 1.61
C LEU A 32 8.66 21.63 0.49
N LEU A 33 9.20 20.69 -0.30
CA LEU A 33 10.05 20.96 -1.45
C LEU A 33 9.28 21.69 -2.56
N VAL A 34 8.08 21.21 -2.91
CA VAL A 34 7.21 21.87 -3.90
C VAL A 34 6.78 23.24 -3.41
N GLY A 35 6.42 23.36 -2.14
CA GLY A 35 6.02 24.63 -1.52
C GLY A 35 7.13 25.66 -1.52
N ALA A 36 8.36 25.24 -1.21
CA ALA A 36 9.55 26.09 -1.28
C ALA A 36 9.86 26.53 -2.71
N LEU A 37 9.82 25.60 -3.69
CA LEU A 37 10.03 25.91 -5.11
C LEU A 37 8.92 26.79 -5.72
N ALA A 38 7.72 26.73 -5.14
CA ALA A 38 6.58 27.57 -5.54
C ALA A 38 6.60 28.97 -4.88
N GLY A 39 7.53 29.24 -3.94
CA GLY A 39 7.62 30.52 -3.25
C GLY A 39 6.53 30.76 -2.19
N LEU A 40 5.91 29.69 -1.69
CA LEU A 40 4.87 29.80 -0.66
C LEU A 40 5.51 30.05 0.73
N PRO A 41 4.91 30.93 1.57
CA PRO A 41 5.33 31.06 2.95
C PRO A 41 5.08 29.75 3.71
N LEU A 42 5.91 29.44 4.73
CA LEU A 42 5.82 28.22 5.54
C LEU A 42 4.40 27.89 6.01
N LYS A 43 3.66 28.91 6.46
CA LYS A 43 2.25 28.77 6.87
C LYS A 43 1.36 28.29 5.73
N GLY A 44 1.53 28.85 4.53
CA GLY A 44 0.80 28.44 3.32
C GLY A 44 1.08 27.00 2.92
N ILE A 45 2.34 26.56 3.00
CA ILE A 45 2.74 25.17 2.73
C ILE A 45 2.01 24.21 3.67
N THR A 46 2.02 24.49 4.98
CA THR A 46 1.36 23.64 5.97
C THR A 46 -0.15 23.58 5.76
N THR A 47 -0.80 24.71 5.44
CA THR A 47 -2.24 24.76 5.14
C THR A 47 -2.57 23.96 3.88
N SER A 48 -1.83 24.14 2.78
CA SER A 48 -2.07 23.38 1.55
C SER A 48 -1.86 21.88 1.75
N PHE A 49 -0.84 21.47 2.52
CA PHE A 49 -0.60 20.08 2.86
C PHE A 49 -1.76 19.48 3.67
N THR A 50 -2.17 20.14 4.76
CA THR A 50 -3.24 19.63 5.62
C THR A 50 -4.59 19.62 4.91
N THR A 51 -4.89 20.63 4.08
CA THR A 51 -6.12 20.65 3.27
C THR A 51 -6.10 19.56 2.20
N GLY A 52 -4.98 19.37 1.49
CA GLY A 52 -4.87 18.36 0.43
C GLY A 52 -4.98 16.92 0.98
N VAL A 53 -4.18 16.59 1.99
CA VAL A 53 -4.24 15.28 2.65
C VAL A 53 -5.59 15.12 3.36
N GLY A 54 -6.06 16.15 4.07
CA GLY A 54 -7.29 16.11 4.84
C GLY A 54 -8.55 15.91 3.99
N SER A 55 -8.65 16.56 2.83
CA SER A 55 -9.77 16.34 1.89
C SER A 55 -9.78 14.92 1.32
N THR A 56 -8.60 14.37 1.00
CA THR A 56 -8.47 12.98 0.55
C THR A 56 -8.89 12.01 1.66
N VAL A 57 -8.36 12.20 2.87
CA VAL A 57 -8.72 11.37 4.04
C VAL A 57 -10.20 11.54 4.41
N ALA A 58 -10.80 12.71 4.26
CA ALA A 58 -12.23 12.88 4.47
C ALA A 58 -13.05 12.08 3.42
N GLY A 59 -12.60 12.08 2.16
CA GLY A 59 -13.29 11.38 1.08
C GLY A 59 -13.20 9.85 1.15
N VAL A 60 -12.05 9.31 1.55
CA VAL A 60 -11.81 7.85 1.54
C VAL A 60 -11.48 7.25 2.91
N GLY A 61 -11.35 8.04 3.97
CA GLY A 61 -10.84 7.60 5.27
C GLY A 61 -11.73 6.60 5.98
N VAL A 62 -13.06 6.79 5.95
CA VAL A 62 -14.02 5.82 6.51
C VAL A 62 -13.94 4.49 5.76
N LEU A 63 -13.85 4.54 4.43
CA LEU A 63 -13.70 3.35 3.59
C LEU A 63 -12.40 2.60 3.91
N ILE A 64 -11.28 3.31 4.05
CA ILE A 64 -9.99 2.73 4.42
C ILE A 64 -10.05 2.11 5.81
N ALA A 65 -10.65 2.80 6.79
CA ALA A 65 -10.75 2.31 8.16
C ALA A 65 -11.60 1.05 8.27
N LEU A 66 -12.80 1.04 7.68
CA LEU A 66 -13.68 -0.13 7.65
C LEU A 66 -13.04 -1.28 6.84
N GLY A 67 -12.43 -0.98 5.70
CA GLY A 67 -11.71 -1.96 4.89
C GLY A 67 -10.58 -2.63 5.66
N ALA A 68 -9.83 -1.86 6.46
CA ALA A 68 -8.77 -2.40 7.32
C ALA A 68 -9.33 -3.29 8.44
N ILE A 69 -10.45 -2.91 9.08
CA ILE A 69 -11.12 -3.71 10.11
C ILE A 69 -11.61 -5.04 9.53
N ILE A 70 -12.36 -5.00 8.42
CA ILE A 70 -12.88 -6.21 7.76
C ILE A 70 -11.73 -7.08 7.26
N GLY A 71 -10.71 -6.48 6.63
CA GLY A 71 -9.53 -7.21 6.16
C GLY A 71 -8.81 -7.92 7.30
N ARG A 72 -8.70 -7.27 8.47
CA ARG A 72 -8.10 -7.88 9.65
C ARG A 72 -8.94 -9.03 10.21
N LEU A 73 -10.26 -8.86 10.30
CA LEU A 73 -11.17 -9.93 10.73
C LEU A 73 -11.11 -11.14 9.79
N LEU A 74 -10.99 -10.92 8.48
CA LEU A 74 -10.83 -12.01 7.50
C LEU A 74 -9.48 -12.72 7.64
N ALA A 75 -8.41 -11.98 7.92
CA ALA A 75 -7.09 -12.56 8.16
C ALA A 75 -7.06 -13.36 9.48
N ASP A 76 -7.60 -12.81 10.56
CA ASP A 76 -7.57 -13.44 11.88
C ASP A 76 -8.54 -14.64 11.98
N SER A 77 -9.62 -14.66 11.19
CA SER A 77 -10.57 -15.79 11.14
C SER A 77 -10.15 -16.96 10.24
N GLY A 78 -9.05 -16.83 9.49
CA GLY A 78 -8.65 -17.81 8.47
C GLY A 78 -9.52 -17.79 7.20
N GLY A 79 -10.48 -16.86 7.11
CA GLY A 79 -11.32 -16.70 5.92
C GLY A 79 -10.52 -16.30 4.68
N ALA A 80 -9.46 -15.49 4.87
CA ALA A 80 -8.53 -15.13 3.79
C ALA A 80 -7.76 -16.35 3.27
N ASP A 81 -7.31 -17.25 4.14
CA ASP A 81 -6.58 -18.46 3.76
C ASP A 81 -7.48 -19.42 2.97
N GLN A 82 -8.73 -19.61 3.41
CA GLN A 82 -9.70 -20.45 2.69
C GLN A 82 -10.01 -19.94 1.27
N LEU A 83 -10.06 -18.60 1.10
CA LEU A 83 -10.21 -17.96 -0.20
C LEU A 83 -8.98 -18.25 -1.08
N VAL A 84 -7.78 -18.04 -0.55
CA VAL A 84 -6.51 -18.33 -1.26
C VAL A 84 -6.45 -19.80 -1.68
N ASP A 85 -6.73 -20.74 -0.78
CA ASP A 85 -6.68 -22.19 -1.05
C ASP A 85 -7.68 -22.60 -2.13
N THR A 86 -8.88 -22.01 -2.14
CA THR A 86 -9.89 -22.29 -3.17
C THR A 86 -9.45 -21.78 -4.53
N ILE A 87 -8.87 -20.57 -4.60
CA ILE A 87 -8.37 -20.00 -5.86
C ILE A 87 -7.18 -20.82 -6.36
N VAL A 88 -6.19 -21.09 -5.51
CA VAL A 88 -4.98 -21.86 -5.86
C VAL A 88 -5.36 -23.29 -6.24
N GLY A 89 -6.29 -23.92 -5.52
CA GLY A 89 -6.76 -25.27 -5.84
C GLY A 89 -7.46 -25.37 -7.19
N LYS A 90 -8.17 -24.32 -7.62
CA LYS A 90 -8.82 -24.27 -8.95
C LYS A 90 -7.87 -23.83 -10.07
N ALA A 91 -6.92 -22.94 -9.77
CA ALA A 91 -5.96 -22.43 -10.75
C ALA A 91 -4.75 -23.36 -10.95
N SER A 92 -4.44 -24.22 -9.97
CA SER A 92 -3.36 -25.19 -10.09
C SER A 92 -3.76 -26.31 -11.05
N PRO A 93 -3.01 -26.55 -12.13
CA PRO A 93 -3.21 -27.72 -12.98
C PRO A 93 -3.08 -28.95 -12.11
N ALA A 94 -4.05 -29.86 -12.18
CA ALA A 94 -4.06 -31.11 -11.43
C ALA A 94 -2.74 -31.85 -11.65
N ARG A 95 -1.79 -31.70 -10.72
CA ARG A 95 -0.57 -32.51 -10.73
C ARG A 95 -1.03 -33.94 -10.47
N PRO A 96 -0.77 -34.90 -11.38
CA PRO A 96 -1.16 -36.28 -11.17
C PRO A 96 -0.53 -36.75 -9.85
N ARG A 97 -1.38 -37.03 -8.86
CA ARG A 97 -0.97 -37.59 -7.58
C ARG A 97 -0.47 -39.01 -7.87
N SER A 98 0.82 -39.11 -8.17
CA SER A 98 1.56 -40.36 -8.26
C SER A 98 1.34 -41.12 -6.96
N ARG A 99 0.48 -42.13 -7.07
CA ARG A 99 0.09 -43.05 -6.01
C ARG A 99 1.23 -44.04 -5.78
N GLY A 100 2.30 -43.57 -5.15
CA GLY A 100 3.39 -44.41 -4.65
C GLY A 100 3.02 -45.01 -3.30
N ARG A 101 2.21 -46.07 -3.32
CA ARG A 101 1.95 -46.93 -2.17
C ARG A 101 3.24 -47.74 -1.93
N TRP A 102 4.09 -47.33 -1.00
CA TRP A 102 5.24 -48.13 -0.55
C TRP A 102 4.98 -48.66 0.87
N PRO A 103 4.31 -49.81 0.99
CA PRO A 103 4.03 -50.47 2.28
C PRO A 103 5.27 -51.10 2.96
N TRP A 104 6.48 -50.64 2.68
CA TRP A 104 7.74 -51.32 3.05
C TRP A 104 8.67 -50.50 3.95
N LEU A 105 8.20 -49.39 4.54
CA LEU A 105 8.98 -48.52 5.43
C LEU A 105 8.64 -48.70 6.93
N VAL A 106 7.96 -49.79 7.30
CA VAL A 106 7.57 -50.10 8.69
C VAL A 106 8.00 -51.52 9.11
N VAL A 107 9.12 -52.02 8.59
CA VAL A 107 9.78 -53.25 9.08
C VAL A 107 11.17 -52.90 9.59
#